data_AF-A0A6I5NTJ2-F1
#
_entry.id   AF-A0A6I5NTJ2-F1
#
_cell.length_a   1.000
_cell.length_b   1.000
_cell.length_c   1.000
_cell.angle_alpha   90.00
_cell.angle_beta   90.00
_cell.angle_gamma   90.00
#
_symmetry.space_group_name_H-M   'P 1'
#
loop_
_entity.id
_entity.type
_entity.pdbx_description
1 polymer ?
#
loop_
_entity_poly.entity_id
_entity_poly.type
_entity_poly.pdbx_seq_one_letter_code
_entity_poly.pdbx_strand_id
1 'polypeptide(L)' 'MPNYRRVYIPGSTVFLTWVTYCRTPLFHEPDNINLLRQAVQQTQQEAPFKIVAAAILPDHT' A
#
# COMPACT_ATOMS: atom_id res chain seq x y z
N MET A 1 -5.40 -17.52 -13.86
CA MET A 1 -5.57 -17.30 -12.40
C MET A 1 -4.23 -17.59 -11.72
N PRO A 2 -3.72 -16.69 -10.88
CA PRO A 2 -2.51 -17.00 -10.12
C PRO A 2 -2.80 -17.98 -8.97
N ASN A 3 -1.81 -18.80 -8.62
CA ASN A 3 -1.87 -19.76 -7.50
C ASN A 3 -0.89 -19.36 -6.39
N TYR A 4 -0.99 -18.12 -5.91
CA TYR A 4 -0.11 -17.60 -4.87
C TYR A 4 -0.46 -18.21 -3.51
N ARG A 5 0.55 -18.73 -2.80
CA ARG A 5 0.44 -19.09 -1.39
C ARG A 5 0.96 -17.95 -0.52
N ARG A 6 0.11 -17.39 0.34
CA ARG A 6 0.52 -16.39 1.32
C ARG A 6 1.34 -17.03 2.43
N VAL A 7 2.43 -16.37 2.81
CA VAL A 7 3.31 -16.79 3.89
C VAL A 7 2.95 -15.97 5.13
N TYR A 8 2.49 -16.64 6.19
CA TYR A 8 2.08 -16.00 7.44
C TYR A 8 3.08 -16.35 8.54
N ILE A 9 3.97 -15.41 8.83
CA ILE A 9 4.97 -15.53 9.90
C ILE A 9 4.80 -14.33 10.84
N PRO A 10 4.45 -14.54 12.13
CA PRO A 10 4.31 -13.46 13.09
C PRO A 10 5.59 -12.61 13.19
N GLY A 11 5.43 -11.28 13.19
CA GLY A 11 6.55 -10.34 13.29
C GLY A 11 7.43 -10.22 12.04
N SER A 12 7.11 -10.91 10.94
CA SER A 12 7.85 -10.80 9.69
C SER A 12 7.66 -9.43 9.02
N THR A 13 8.66 -9.02 8.23
CA THR A 13 8.57 -7.86 7.34
C THR A 13 8.23 -8.36 5.94
N VAL A 14 7.28 -7.70 5.28
CA VAL A 14 6.84 -8.03 3.92
C VAL A 14 6.98 -6.83 2.99
N PHE A 15 7.22 -7.10 1.71
CA PHE A 15 7.18 -6.11 0.64
C PHE A 15 5.88 -6.32 -0.14
N LEU A 16 5.15 -5.23 -0.38
CA LEU A 16 3.88 -5.23 -1.10
C LEU A 16 3.97 -4.25 -2.26
N THR A 17 3.26 -4.56 -3.35
CA THR A 17 3.07 -3.66 -4.48
C THR A 17 1.60 -3.65 -4.84
N TRP A 18 1.04 -2.45 -4.98
CA TRP A 18 -0.34 -2.26 -5.43
C TRP A 18 -0.38 -1.40 -6.67
N VAL A 19 -1.13 -1.84 -7.67
CA VAL A 19 -1.39 -1.08 -8.90
C VAL A 19 -2.80 -0.51 -8.85
N THR A 20 -2.97 0.72 -9.32
CA THR A 20 -4.29 1.32 -9.49
C THR A 20 -5.10 0.57 -10.55
N TYR A 21 -6.43 0.71 -10.49
CA TYR A 21 -7.31 0.10 -11.49
C TYR A 21 -6.95 0.57 -12.89
N CYS A 22 -6.75 -0.39 -13.80
CA CYS A 22 -6.30 -0.15 -15.17
C CYS A 22 -5.05 0.75 -15.29
N ARG A 23 -4.18 0.79 -14.26
CA ARG A 23 -3.00 1.67 -14.20
C ARG A 23 -3.33 3.16 -14.39
N THR A 24 -4.51 3.57 -13.93
CA THR A 24 -4.89 4.99 -13.94
C THR A 24 -3.91 5.76 -13.04
N PRO A 25 -3.28 6.86 -13.49
CA PRO A 25 -2.25 7.56 -12.73
C PRO A 25 -2.85 8.43 -11.60
N LEU A 26 -3.59 7.81 -10.68
CA LEU A 26 -4.31 8.48 -9.61
C LEU A 26 -3.38 9.30 -8.71
N PHE A 27 -2.13 8.88 -8.54
CA PHE A 27 -1.15 9.55 -7.70
C PHE A 27 -0.37 10.67 -8.43
N HIS A 28 -0.74 11.04 -9.66
CA HIS A 28 -0.32 12.32 -10.24
C HIS A 28 -0.90 13.50 -9.46
N GLU A 29 -2.11 13.35 -8.91
CA GLU A 29 -2.76 14.36 -8.10
C GLU A 29 -2.23 14.29 -6.66
N PRO A 30 -1.57 15.33 -6.13
CA PRO A 30 -1.03 15.32 -4.77
C PRO A 30 -2.08 15.09 -3.69
N ASP A 31 -3.32 15.51 -3.92
CA ASP A 31 -4.42 15.28 -2.98
C ASP A 31 -4.73 13.78 -2.80
N ASN A 32 -4.60 12.98 -3.86
CA ASN A 32 -4.77 11.53 -3.76
C ASN A 32 -3.65 10.86 -2.95
N ILE A 33 -2.44 11.42 -2.96
CA ILE A 33 -1.34 10.97 -2.09
C ILE A 33 -1.69 11.27 -0.62
N ASN A 34 -2.27 12.44 -0.34
CA ASN A 34 -2.70 12.80 1.01
C ASN A 34 -3.83 11.90 1.51
N LEU A 35 -4.81 11.60 0.66
CA LEU A 35 -5.88 10.64 0.97
C LEU A 35 -5.33 9.25 1.28
N LEU A 36 -4.36 8.76 0.49
CA LEU A 36 -3.70 7.48 0.77
C LEU A 36 -3.00 7.48 2.14
N ARG A 37 -2.27 8.56 2.47
CA ARG A 37 -1.60 8.69 3.77
C ARG A 37 -2.58 8.68 4.94
N GLN A 38 -3.70 9.39 4.81
CA GLN A 38 -4.76 9.42 5.82
C GLN A 38 -5.37 8.02 6.02
N ALA A 39 -5.69 7.33 4.92
CA ALA A 39 -6.22 5.96 4.98
C ALA A 39 -5.25 5.00 5.67
N VAL A 40 -3.96 5.06 5.33
CA VAL A 40 -2.91 4.25 5.97
C VAL A 40 -2.80 4.56 7.47
N GLN A 41 -2.82 5.83 7.85
CA GLN A 41 -2.78 6.23 9.27
C GLN A 41 -3.99 5.71 10.03
N GLN A 42 -5.19 5.81 9.46
CA GLN A 42 -6.40 5.25 10.07
C GLN A 42 -6.28 3.72 10.23
N THR A 43 -5.84 3.00 9.19
CA THR A 43 -5.65 1.55 9.27
C THR A 43 -4.60 1.17 10.32
N GLN A 44 -3.51 1.94 10.47
CA GLN A 44 -2.51 1.72 11.52
C GLN A 44 -3.06 1.90 12.94
N GLN A 45 -4.06 2.78 13.14
CA GLN A 45 -4.72 2.95 14.43
C GLN A 45 -5.63 1.76 14.77
N GLU A 46 -6.31 1.20 13.76
CA GLU A 46 -7.21 0.04 13.92
C GLU A 46 -6.43 -1.28 14.05
N ALA A 47 -5.32 -1.42 13.32
CA ALA A 47 -4.44 -2.58 13.32
C ALA A 47 -2.97 -2.13 13.29
N PRO A 48 -2.26 -2.11 14.42
CA PRO A 48 -0.90 -1.59 14.49
C PRO A 48 0.10 -2.35 13.61
N PHE A 49 0.83 -1.63 12.75
CA PHE A 49 1.96 -2.13 11.98
C PHE A 49 3.01 -1.03 11.73
N LYS A 50 4.25 -1.42 11.40
CA LYS A 50 5.36 -0.50 11.11
C LYS A 50 5.63 -0.42 9.61
N ILE A 51 5.67 0.80 9.08
CA ILE A 51 6.15 1.07 7.72
C ILE A 51 7.65 1.35 7.78
N VAL A 52 8.44 0.50 7.13
CA VAL A 52 9.91 0.67 7.05
C VAL A 52 10.29 1.61 5.91
N ALA A 53 9.62 1.46 4.76
CA ALA A 53 9.78 2.30 3.58
C ALA A 53 8.49 2.27 2.74
N ALA A 54 8.28 3.31 1.94
CA ALA A 54 7.21 3.36 0.95
C ALA A 54 7.67 4.17 -0.26
N ALA A 55 7.25 3.76 -1.46
CA ALA A 55 7.38 4.53 -2.68
C ALA A 55 5.97 4.77 -3.24
N ILE A 56 5.77 5.93 -3.86
CA ILE A 56 4.51 6.24 -4.55
C ILE A 56 4.89 6.72 -5.94
N LEU A 57 4.46 5.97 -6.93
CA LEU A 57 4.57 6.28 -8.36
C LEU A 57 3.18 6.66 -8.88
N PRO A 58 3.08 7.30 -10.06
CA PRO A 58 1.81 7.75 -10.63
C PRO A 58 0.64 6.76 -10.55
N ASP A 59 0.88 5.48 -10.86
CA ASP A 59 -0.14 4.43 -10.99
C ASP A 59 0.06 3.26 -10.02
N HIS A 60 1.03 3.32 -9.10
CA HIS A 60 1.29 2.25 -8.15
C HIS A 60 2.10 2.70 -6.92
N THR A 61 2.11 1.84 -5.90
CA THR A 61 2.94 1.98 -4.70
C THR A 61 3.80 0.74 -4.52
#